data_AF-A0A7C3JTQ5-F1
#
_entry.id   AF-A0A7C3JTQ5-F1
#
_cell.length_a   1.000
_cell.length_b   1.000
_cell.length_c   1.000
_cell.angle_alpha   90.00
_cell.angle_beta   90.00
_cell.angle_gamma   90.00
#
_symmetry.space_group_name_H-M   'P 1'
#
loop_
_entity.id
_entity.type
_entity.pdbx_description
1 polymer ?
#
loop_
_entity_poly.entity_id
_entity_poly.type
_entity_poly.pdbx_seq_one_letter_code
_entity_poly.pdbx_strand_id
1 'polypeptide(L)'
;MKAPRPLTHDLMRNILNRLGATLERAVITDLRNNTYYAILYLRLKGQELQVDARPSDAIALALRMKAPVFASFQVFNKSGAAPAPRRAEAAQRRLGMQVQDLTPELAALFDVGHESGVVVAHVEPGGPAAVAGIQRGDIITKANNAAIKSAADLERLIPAAKTPAQIKLEVMKKGKATTILIDLPS
;
A
#
# COMPACT_ATOMS: atom_id res chain seq x y z
N MET A 1 -2.43 15.22 -32.98
CA MET A 1 -3.49 15.59 -33.96
C MET A 1 -4.84 15.27 -33.35
N LYS A 2 -5.83 16.17 -33.47
CA LYS A 2 -7.18 15.96 -32.93
C LYS A 2 -7.95 15.07 -33.91
N ALA A 3 -8.59 14.00 -33.44
CA ALA A 3 -9.33 13.10 -34.31
C ALA A 3 -10.46 13.86 -35.05
N PRO A 4 -10.78 13.51 -36.32
CA PRO A 4 -11.78 14.21 -37.13
C PRO A 4 -13.21 14.06 -36.60
N ARG A 5 -13.45 13.10 -35.70
CA ARG A 5 -14.71 12.87 -34.99
C ARG A 5 -14.41 12.47 -33.54
N PRO A 6 -15.33 12.72 -32.59
CA PRO A 6 -15.13 12.32 -31.20
C PRO A 6 -14.93 10.80 -31.09
N LEU A 7 -13.96 10.39 -30.29
CA LEU A 7 -13.76 8.99 -29.94
C LEU A 7 -14.87 8.53 -28.98
N THR A 8 -15.04 7.23 -28.78
CA THR A 8 -16.13 6.66 -27.97
C THR A 8 -16.19 7.25 -26.55
N HIS A 9 -15.04 7.45 -25.90
CA HIS A 9 -14.97 8.09 -24.58
C HIS A 9 -15.25 9.60 -24.59
N ASP A 10 -15.04 10.28 -25.73
CA ASP A 10 -15.42 11.69 -25.87
C ASP A 10 -16.93 11.80 -26.05
N LEU A 11 -17.53 10.88 -26.83
CA LEU A 11 -18.98 10.74 -26.95
C LEU A 11 -19.62 10.46 -25.59
N MET A 12 -19.12 9.48 -24.84
CA MET A 12 -19.63 9.13 -23.50
C MET A 12 -19.54 10.32 -22.54
N ARG A 13 -18.41 11.02 -22.48
CA ARG A 13 -18.29 12.25 -21.67
C ARG A 13 -19.33 13.29 -22.06
N ASN A 14 -19.52 13.52 -23.36
CA ASN A 14 -20.47 14.53 -23.83
C ASN A 14 -21.91 14.16 -23.48
N ILE A 15 -22.27 12.88 -23.54
CA ILE A 15 -23.58 12.38 -23.12
C ILE A 15 -23.77 12.61 -21.60
N LEU A 16 -22.81 12.18 -20.78
CA LEU A 16 -22.88 12.35 -19.32
C LEU A 16 -23.02 13.82 -18.92
N ASN A 17 -22.23 14.70 -19.53
CA ASN A 17 -22.31 16.14 -19.28
C ASN A 17 -23.67 16.71 -19.67
N ARG A 18 -24.24 16.30 -20.82
CA ARG A 18 -25.58 16.76 -21.27
C ARG A 18 -26.70 16.25 -20.37
N LEU A 19 -26.54 15.07 -19.78
CA LEU A 19 -27.48 14.51 -18.81
C LEU A 19 -27.32 15.12 -17.41
N GLY A 20 -26.30 15.96 -17.18
CA GLY A 20 -26.01 16.53 -15.86
C GLY A 20 -25.43 15.50 -14.88
N ALA A 21 -24.80 14.43 -15.40
CA ALA A 21 -24.09 13.44 -14.60
C ALA A 21 -22.63 13.85 -14.41
N THR A 22 -22.12 13.71 -13.19
CA THR A 22 -20.71 13.87 -12.87
C THR A 22 -20.09 12.52 -12.55
N LEU A 23 -18.90 12.24 -13.08
CA LEU A 23 -18.13 11.06 -12.69
C LEU A 23 -17.34 11.39 -11.43
N GLU A 24 -17.66 10.72 -10.31
CA GLU A 24 -17.02 10.97 -9.02
C GLU A 24 -15.71 10.21 -8.89
N ARG A 25 -15.69 8.94 -9.32
CA ARG A 25 -14.51 8.08 -9.31
C ARG A 25 -14.67 6.90 -10.24
N ALA A 26 -13.55 6.39 -10.74
CA ALA A 26 -13.47 5.08 -11.38
C ALA A 26 -12.71 4.12 -10.47
N VAL A 27 -13.24 2.92 -10.23
CA VAL A 27 -12.62 1.91 -9.39
C VAL A 27 -12.37 0.65 -10.21
N ILE A 28 -11.10 0.25 -10.34
CA ILE A 28 -10.72 -1.03 -10.94
C ILE A 28 -10.86 -2.08 -9.84
N THR A 29 -11.85 -2.97 -9.97
CA THR A 29 -12.32 -3.78 -8.86
C THR A 29 -11.61 -5.12 -8.77
N ASP A 30 -11.66 -5.94 -9.81
CA ASP A 30 -11.20 -7.33 -9.73
C ASP A 30 -10.87 -7.93 -11.12
N LEU A 31 -10.11 -9.02 -11.13
CA LEU A 31 -9.86 -9.90 -12.27
C LEU A 31 -10.65 -11.20 -12.08
N ARG A 32 -11.70 -11.42 -12.87
CA ARG A 32 -12.48 -12.66 -12.84
C ARG A 32 -12.41 -13.33 -14.20
N ASN A 33 -12.06 -14.61 -14.25
CA ASN A 33 -11.92 -15.38 -15.50
C ASN A 33 -11.04 -14.66 -16.54
N ASN A 34 -9.88 -14.16 -16.11
CA ASN A 34 -8.95 -13.38 -16.95
C ASN A 34 -9.52 -12.08 -17.55
N THR A 35 -10.69 -11.64 -17.07
CA THR A 35 -11.34 -10.39 -17.47
C THR A 35 -11.27 -9.39 -16.33
N TYR A 36 -10.65 -8.24 -16.58
CA TYR A 36 -10.61 -7.15 -15.61
C TYR A 36 -11.93 -6.38 -15.63
N TYR A 37 -12.43 -6.02 -14.46
CA TYR A 37 -13.66 -5.24 -14.29
C TYR A 37 -13.34 -3.88 -13.65
N ALA A 38 -14.12 -2.88 -14.03
CA ALA A 38 -14.11 -1.57 -13.41
C ALA A 38 -15.54 -1.10 -13.18
N ILE A 39 -15.73 -0.30 -12.13
CA ILE A 39 -17.00 0.34 -11.82
C ILE A 39 -16.79 1.85 -11.87
N LEU A 40 -17.66 2.53 -12.61
CA LEU A 40 -17.78 3.98 -12.64
C LEU A 40 -18.84 4.41 -11.63
N TYR A 41 -18.47 5.27 -10.69
CA TYR A 41 -19.38 5.89 -9.73
C TYR A 41 -19.78 7.26 -10.27
N LEU A 42 -20.99 7.34 -10.79
CA LEU A 42 -21.59 8.56 -11.33
C LEU A 42 -22.52 9.17 -10.28
N ARG A 43 -22.66 10.50 -10.30
CA ARG A 43 -23.71 11.22 -9.58
C ARG A 43 -24.62 11.89 -10.60
N LEU A 44 -25.91 11.60 -10.52
CA LEU A 44 -26.94 12.21 -11.37
C LEU A 44 -28.09 12.69 -10.49
N LYS A 45 -28.41 13.99 -10.54
CA LYS A 45 -29.49 14.61 -9.73
C LYS A 45 -29.39 14.29 -8.23
N GLY A 46 -28.16 14.18 -7.71
CA GLY A 46 -27.89 13.84 -6.30
C GLY A 46 -27.91 12.34 -5.98
N GLN A 47 -28.28 11.48 -6.92
CA GLN A 47 -28.25 10.02 -6.73
C GLN A 47 -26.92 9.43 -7.23
N GLU A 48 -26.32 8.53 -6.45
CA GLU A 48 -25.16 7.75 -6.86
C GLU A 48 -25.61 6.58 -7.75
N LEU A 49 -24.99 6.47 -8.92
CA LEU A 49 -25.21 5.40 -9.89
C LEU A 49 -23.90 4.66 -10.13
N GLN A 50 -23.97 3.33 -10.20
CA GLN A 50 -22.83 2.48 -10.53
C GLN A 50 -22.99 1.94 -11.95
N VAL A 51 -21.94 2.02 -12.75
CA VAL A 51 -21.92 1.51 -14.13
C VAL A 51 -20.72 0.60 -14.32
N ASP A 52 -20.99 -0.64 -14.69
CA ASP A 52 -19.96 -1.60 -15.06
C ASP A 52 -19.26 -1.15 -16.34
N ALA A 53 -17.93 -1.22 -16.32
CA ALA A 53 -17.08 -0.82 -17.42
C ALA A 53 -15.86 -1.74 -17.54
N ARG A 54 -15.27 -1.78 -18.73
CA ARG A 54 -13.92 -2.32 -18.90
C ARG A 54 -12.91 -1.29 -18.37
N PRO A 55 -11.77 -1.72 -17.79
CA PRO A 55 -10.78 -0.79 -17.23
C PRO A 55 -10.27 0.24 -18.22
N SER A 56 -10.05 -0.15 -19.49
CA SER A 56 -9.58 0.79 -20.53
C SER A 56 -10.56 1.95 -20.73
N ASP A 57 -11.85 1.66 -20.74
CA ASP A 57 -12.92 2.64 -20.94
C ASP A 57 -13.10 3.51 -19.68
N ALA A 58 -13.04 2.88 -18.50
CA ALA A 58 -13.16 3.58 -17.23
C ALA A 58 -12.02 4.59 -17.01
N ILE A 59 -10.77 4.19 -17.28
CA ILE A 59 -9.59 5.06 -17.18
C ILE A 59 -9.68 6.19 -18.20
N ALA A 60 -10.01 5.88 -19.46
CA ALA A 60 -10.08 6.89 -20.52
C ALA A 60 -11.14 7.96 -20.23
N LEU A 61 -12.26 7.58 -19.64
CA LEU A 61 -13.33 8.49 -19.25
C LEU A 61 -12.96 9.31 -18.00
N ALA A 62 -12.40 8.67 -16.97
CA ALA A 62 -11.94 9.33 -15.74
C ALA A 62 -10.92 10.44 -16.03
N LEU A 63 -9.90 10.16 -16.85
CA LEU A 63 -8.90 11.15 -17.25
C LEU A 63 -9.51 12.36 -17.97
N ARG A 64 -10.56 12.15 -18.76
CA ARG A 64 -11.23 13.23 -19.54
C ARG A 64 -12.22 14.05 -18.73
N MET A 65 -12.80 13.43 -17.70
CA MET A 65 -13.70 14.08 -16.75
C MET A 65 -12.96 14.59 -15.51
N LYS A 66 -11.64 14.39 -15.44
CA LYS A 66 -10.78 14.73 -14.29
C LYS A 66 -11.24 14.07 -12.99
N ALA A 67 -11.77 12.86 -13.09
CA ALA A 67 -12.18 12.06 -11.94
C ALA A 67 -11.02 11.19 -11.44
N PRO A 68 -10.88 10.99 -10.12
CA PRO A 68 -9.88 10.09 -9.55
C PRO A 68 -10.10 8.63 -10.00
N VAL A 69 -8.98 7.92 -10.20
CA VAL A 69 -8.95 6.49 -10.52
C VAL A 69 -8.36 5.74 -9.33
N PHE A 70 -9.08 4.75 -8.83
CA PHE A 70 -8.66 3.85 -7.76
C PHE A 70 -8.50 2.43 -8.30
N ALA A 71 -7.59 1.67 -7.72
CA ALA A 71 -7.47 0.24 -7.96
C ALA A 71 -7.61 -0.49 -6.62
N SER A 72 -8.45 -1.52 -6.57
CA SER A 72 -8.57 -2.37 -5.39
C SER A 72 -7.32 -3.24 -5.25
N PHE A 73 -6.83 -3.39 -4.02
CA PHE A 73 -5.62 -4.15 -3.69
C PHE A 73 -5.67 -5.64 -4.12
N GLN A 74 -6.84 -6.19 -4.46
CA GLN A 74 -6.96 -7.60 -4.88
C GLN A 74 -6.55 -7.85 -6.35
N VAL A 75 -6.48 -6.81 -7.19
CA VAL A 75 -6.06 -6.93 -8.60
C VAL A 75 -4.54 -7.13 -8.71
N PHE A 76 -3.77 -6.61 -7.74
CA PHE A 76 -2.31 -6.79 -7.66
C PHE A 76 -1.90 -8.20 -7.20
N ASN A 77 -2.78 -8.94 -6.51
CA ASN A 77 -2.47 -10.27 -5.97
C ASN A 77 -2.91 -11.44 -6.87
N LYS A 78 -3.68 -11.20 -7.94
CA LYS A 78 -4.16 -12.27 -8.86
C LYS A 78 -3.64 -12.18 -10.28
N SER A 79 -2.84 -11.16 -10.59
CA SER A 79 -2.13 -11.06 -11.86
C SER A 79 -0.72 -11.58 -11.62
N GLY A 80 -0.35 -12.72 -12.21
CA GLY A 80 0.91 -13.46 -12.00
C GLY A 80 2.22 -12.76 -12.39
N ALA A 81 2.33 -11.46 -12.15
CA ALA A 81 3.57 -10.74 -11.96
C ALA A 81 3.24 -9.61 -10.98
N ALA A 82 3.54 -9.83 -9.70
CA ALA A 82 3.63 -8.71 -8.78
C ALA A 82 4.55 -7.66 -9.43
N PRO A 83 4.21 -6.36 -9.46
CA PRO A 83 5.25 -5.36 -9.67
C PRO A 83 6.34 -5.73 -8.67
N ALA A 84 7.59 -5.89 -9.15
CA ALA A 84 8.70 -6.31 -8.30
C ALA A 84 8.54 -5.55 -6.98
N PRO A 85 8.36 -6.25 -5.85
CA PRO A 85 7.96 -5.60 -4.61
C PRO A 85 8.86 -4.39 -4.46
N ARG A 86 8.25 -3.21 -4.27
CA ARG A 86 9.03 -2.02 -3.90
C ARG A 86 9.97 -2.54 -2.82
N ARG A 87 11.28 -2.27 -2.91
CA ARG A 87 12.30 -2.86 -2.02
C ARG A 87 11.82 -2.97 -0.56
N ALA A 88 11.04 -1.97 -0.17
CA ALA A 88 10.13 -1.94 0.97
C ALA A 88 9.36 -3.21 1.34
N GLU A 89 8.40 -3.61 0.51
CA GLU A 89 7.54 -4.77 0.74
C GLU A 89 8.35 -6.07 0.75
N ALA A 90 9.45 -6.15 -0.01
CA ALA A 90 10.32 -7.33 0.00
C ALA A 90 11.07 -7.47 1.34
N ALA A 91 11.58 -6.36 1.86
CA ALA A 91 12.28 -6.30 3.14
C ALA A 91 11.35 -6.66 4.31
N GLN A 92 10.15 -6.08 4.33
CA GLN A 92 9.15 -6.32 5.37
C GLN A 92 8.66 -7.78 5.38
N ARG A 93 8.44 -8.37 4.19
CA ARG A 93 8.08 -9.80 4.06
C ARG A 93 9.16 -10.73 4.60
N ARG A 94 10.45 -10.39 4.45
CA ARG A 94 11.54 -11.23 4.98
C ARG A 94 11.62 -11.23 6.50
N LEU A 95 11.18 -10.15 7.14
CA LEU A 95 11.10 -10.07 8.59
C LEU A 95 9.82 -10.73 9.13
N GLY A 96 8.81 -10.96 8.27
CA GLY A 96 7.49 -11.41 8.72
C GLY A 96 6.79 -10.35 9.56
N MET A 97 6.99 -9.06 9.27
CA MET A 97 6.28 -7.97 9.94
C MET A 97 6.10 -6.75 9.03
N GLN A 98 5.01 -6.02 9.27
CA GLN A 98 4.72 -4.74 8.63
C GLN A 98 4.95 -3.60 9.60
N VAL A 99 5.61 -2.55 9.13
CA VAL A 99 5.94 -1.37 9.92
C VAL A 99 5.33 -0.11 9.32
N GLN A 100 5.08 0.88 10.15
CA GLN A 100 4.68 2.23 9.75
C GLN A 100 5.60 3.25 10.40
N ASP A 101 5.77 4.40 9.76
CA ASP A 101 6.54 5.50 10.33
C ASP A 101 5.90 5.96 11.65
N LEU A 102 6.73 6.18 12.66
CA LEU A 102 6.26 6.76 13.92
C LEU A 102 6.02 8.25 13.70
N THR A 103 4.75 8.63 13.51
CA THR A 103 4.37 10.05 13.44
C THR A 103 4.28 10.65 14.86
N PRO A 104 4.37 11.98 15.01
CA PRO A 104 4.23 12.63 16.32
C PRO A 104 2.90 12.28 17.02
N GLU A 105 1.83 12.13 16.26
CA GLU A 105 0.51 11.75 16.77
C GLU A 105 0.51 10.32 17.32
N LEU A 106 1.19 9.39 16.64
CA LEU A 106 1.36 8.02 17.11
C LEU A 106 2.28 7.96 18.34
N ALA A 107 3.39 8.71 18.35
CA ALA A 107 4.31 8.76 19.47
C ALA A 107 3.60 9.21 20.76
N ALA A 108 2.73 10.22 20.67
CA ALA A 108 1.91 10.69 21.79
C ALA A 108 0.92 9.63 22.31
N LEU A 109 0.35 8.81 21.41
CA LEU A 109 -0.59 7.74 21.79
C LEU A 109 0.09 6.56 22.50
N PHE A 110 1.36 6.28 22.16
CA PHE A 110 2.11 5.16 22.73
C PHE A 110 2.96 5.54 23.96
N ASP A 111 2.87 6.78 24.44
CA ASP A 111 3.66 7.34 25.57
C ASP A 111 5.15 7.00 25.46
N VAL A 112 5.66 7.04 24.23
CA VAL A 112 7.06 6.74 23.94
C VAL A 112 7.83 8.05 23.95
N GLY A 113 8.82 8.15 24.85
CA GLY A 113 9.75 9.28 24.92
C GLY A 113 10.72 9.38 23.74
N HIS A 114 10.36 8.86 22.56
CA HIS A 114 11.16 8.87 21.35
C HIS A 114 10.37 9.48 20.19
N GLU A 115 10.94 10.53 19.59
CA GLU A 115 10.35 11.27 18.47
C GLU A 115 10.60 10.62 17.10
N SER A 116 11.30 9.48 17.06
CA SER A 116 11.69 8.84 15.80
C SER A 116 11.79 7.32 15.92
N GLY A 117 11.31 6.62 14.91
CA GLY A 117 11.32 5.17 14.82
C GLY A 117 10.24 4.67 13.86
N VAL A 118 10.00 3.38 13.88
CA VAL A 118 8.87 2.77 13.17
C VAL A 118 8.06 1.90 14.12
N VAL A 119 6.74 1.98 14.02
CA VAL A 119 5.82 1.15 14.81
C VAL A 119 5.50 -0.14 14.06
N VAL A 120 5.51 -1.26 14.78
CA VAL A 120 5.11 -2.56 14.25
C VAL A 120 3.59 -2.61 14.17
N ALA A 121 3.05 -2.54 12.95
CA ALA A 121 1.62 -2.54 12.70
C ALA A 121 1.03 -3.97 12.68
N HIS A 122 1.80 -4.92 12.17
CA HIS A 122 1.40 -6.33 12.07
C HIS A 122 2.63 -7.24 12.12
N VAL A 123 2.46 -8.42 12.71
CA VAL A 123 3.47 -9.48 12.73
C VAL A 123 2.82 -10.74 12.19
N GLU A 124 3.46 -11.37 11.21
CA GLU A 124 3.00 -12.62 10.60
C GLU A 124 3.13 -13.76 11.64
N PRO A 125 2.04 -14.48 11.95
CA PRO A 125 2.09 -15.60 12.89
C PRO A 125 3.08 -16.68 12.43
N GLY A 126 4.01 -17.05 13.30
CA GLY A 126 5.06 -18.03 12.99
C GLY A 126 6.19 -17.51 12.10
N GLY A 127 6.15 -16.23 11.70
CA GLY A 127 7.22 -15.60 10.93
C GLY A 127 8.45 -15.22 11.78
N PRO A 128 9.57 -14.80 11.16
CA PRO A 128 10.83 -14.52 11.86
C PRO A 128 10.71 -13.50 13.01
N ALA A 129 10.00 -12.40 12.79
CA ALA A 129 9.73 -11.40 13.83
C ALA A 129 8.91 -11.98 15.00
N ALA A 130 7.91 -12.82 14.73
CA ALA A 130 7.11 -13.48 15.77
C ALA A 130 7.96 -14.43 16.61
N VAL A 131 8.81 -15.24 15.96
CA VAL A 131 9.74 -16.17 16.62
C VAL A 131 10.75 -15.41 17.49
N ALA A 132 11.24 -14.26 17.02
CA ALA A 132 12.10 -13.37 17.78
C ALA A 132 11.37 -12.60 18.89
N GLY A 133 10.05 -12.80 19.03
CA GLY A 133 9.22 -12.24 20.09
C GLY A 133 8.73 -10.82 19.84
N ILE A 134 8.84 -10.29 18.61
CA ILE A 134 8.27 -8.98 18.25
C ILE A 134 6.75 -9.08 18.21
N GLN A 135 6.10 -8.03 18.69
CA GLN A 135 4.66 -7.91 18.80
C GLN A 135 4.16 -6.63 18.13
N ARG A 136 2.88 -6.63 17.77
CA ARG A 136 2.20 -5.41 17.32
C ARG A 136 2.27 -4.34 18.41
N GLY A 137 2.58 -3.11 18.01
CA GLY A 137 2.74 -1.95 18.90
C GLY A 137 4.16 -1.78 19.43
N ASP A 138 5.07 -2.73 19.19
CA ASP A 138 6.49 -2.51 19.44
C ASP A 138 7.03 -1.41 18.52
N ILE A 139 8.01 -0.65 18.99
CA ILE A 139 8.62 0.44 18.21
C ILE A 139 10.10 0.16 17.98
N ILE A 140 10.50 0.11 16.72
CA ILE A 140 11.89 -0.13 16.32
C ILE A 140 12.58 1.22 16.16
N THR A 141 13.67 1.41 16.91
CA THR A 141 14.42 2.67 16.95
C THR A 141 15.78 2.57 16.27
N LYS A 142 16.39 1.38 16.25
CA LYS A 142 17.63 1.11 15.51
C LYS A 142 17.64 -0.25 14.86
N ALA A 143 18.37 -0.35 13.75
CA ALA A 143 18.77 -1.61 13.14
C ALA A 143 20.28 -1.65 12.95
N ASN A 144 20.88 -2.76 13.37
CA ASN A 144 22.32 -2.95 13.47
C ASN A 144 22.96 -1.82 14.29
N ASN A 145 23.74 -0.95 13.64
CA ASN A 145 24.38 0.21 14.27
C ASN A 145 23.80 1.56 13.77
N ALA A 146 22.66 1.54 13.07
CA ALA A 146 22.06 2.72 12.47
C ALA A 146 20.68 3.03 13.08
N ALA A 147 20.43 4.31 13.36
CA ALA A 147 19.14 4.79 13.82
C ALA A 147 18.11 4.73 12.68
N ILE A 148 16.89 4.33 13.02
CA ILE A 148 15.77 4.26 12.09
C ILE A 148 14.87 5.45 12.34
N LYS A 149 14.60 6.24 11.30
CA LYS A 149 13.65 7.36 11.35
C LYS A 149 12.41 7.11 10.50
N SER A 150 12.49 6.15 9.58
CA SER A 150 11.41 5.78 8.65
C SER A 150 11.48 4.30 8.28
N ALA A 151 10.37 3.75 7.78
CA ALA A 151 10.28 2.40 7.24
C ALA A 151 11.31 2.19 6.13
N ALA A 152 11.53 3.21 5.30
CA ALA A 152 12.54 3.21 4.25
C ALA A 152 13.99 3.09 4.77
N ASP A 153 14.27 3.52 6.01
CA ASP A 153 15.59 3.34 6.63
C ASP A 153 15.76 1.90 7.12
N LEU A 154 14.75 1.33 7.79
CA LEU A 154 14.76 -0.08 8.19
C LEU A 154 14.98 -0.99 6.98
N GLU A 155 14.31 -0.70 5.87
CA GLU A 155 14.43 -1.46 4.63
C GLU A 155 15.82 -1.46 4.03
N ARG A 156 16.51 -0.31 4.08
CA ARG A 156 17.90 -0.17 3.60
C ARG A 156 18.89 -0.90 4.50
N LEU A 157 18.55 -1.09 5.77
CA LEU A 157 19.39 -1.74 6.76
C LEU A 157 19.20 -3.27 6.81
N ILE A 158 18.18 -3.79 6.12
CA ILE A 158 18.01 -5.23 5.94
C ILE A 158 19.00 -5.72 4.88
N PRO A 159 19.93 -6.63 5.24
CA PRO A 159 20.92 -7.13 4.30
C PRO A 159 20.26 -7.78 3.07
N ALA A 160 20.67 -7.38 1.87
CA ALA A 160 20.36 -8.13 0.65
C ALA A 160 21.16 -9.44 0.68
N ALA A 161 20.51 -10.57 0.98
CA ALA A 161 21.22 -11.78 1.36
C ALA A 161 21.57 -12.69 0.18
N LYS A 162 22.80 -13.25 0.22
CA LYS A 162 23.23 -14.48 -0.47
C LYS A 162 23.40 -15.66 0.51
N THR A 163 23.16 -15.48 1.81
CA THR A 163 23.34 -16.46 2.90
C THR A 163 22.41 -16.12 4.08
N PRO A 164 22.12 -17.06 5.00
CA PRO A 164 21.39 -16.74 6.23
C PRO A 164 22.05 -15.55 6.92
N ALA A 165 21.26 -14.51 7.19
CA ALA A 165 21.72 -13.24 7.71
C ALA A 165 20.90 -12.90 8.96
N GLN A 166 21.55 -12.41 10.01
CA GLN A 166 20.87 -11.88 11.19
C GLN A 166 20.76 -10.37 11.09
N ILE A 167 19.67 -9.82 11.60
CA ILE A 167 19.53 -8.39 11.84
C ILE A 167 19.31 -8.13 13.32
N LYS A 168 20.05 -7.17 13.86
CA LYS A 168 19.92 -6.73 15.25
C LYS A 168 18.99 -5.53 15.29
N LEU A 169 17.90 -5.58 16.04
CA LEU A 169 16.96 -4.47 16.21
C LEU A 169 16.97 -3.98 17.65
N GLU A 170 17.02 -2.67 17.85
CA GLU A 170 16.63 -2.06 19.12
C GLU A 170 15.13 -1.75 19.06
N VAL A 171 14.39 -2.36 19.97
CA VAL A 171 12.93 -2.36 20.01
C VAL A 171 12.46 -1.88 21.38
N MET A 172 11.56 -0.92 21.38
CA MET A 172 10.87 -0.44 22.57
C MET A 172 9.61 -1.27 22.79
N LYS A 173 9.59 -2.03 23.89
CA LYS A 173 8.45 -2.87 24.28
C LYS A 173 7.87 -2.34 25.59
N LYS A 174 6.62 -1.88 25.58
CA LYS A 174 5.94 -1.33 26.78
C LYS A 174 6.81 -0.29 27.53
N GLY A 175 7.47 0.60 26.78
CA GLY A 175 8.35 1.64 27.34
C GLY A 175 9.74 1.18 27.78
N LYS A 176 10.14 -0.08 27.54
CA LYS A 176 11.51 -0.58 27.82
C LYS A 176 12.27 -0.93 26.54
N ALA A 177 13.46 -0.37 26.37
CA ALA A 177 14.35 -0.68 25.26
C ALA A 177 14.92 -2.10 25.40
N THR A 178 14.76 -2.91 24.37
CA THR A 178 15.20 -4.30 24.29
C THR A 178 15.91 -4.53 22.96
N THR A 179 17.03 -5.24 22.97
CA THR A 179 17.70 -5.68 21.74
C THR A 179 17.18 -7.05 21.32
N ILE A 180 16.73 -7.18 20.08
CA ILE A 180 16.20 -8.42 19.49
C ILE A 180 17.03 -8.78 18.25
N LEU A 181 17.43 -10.04 18.14
CA LEU A 181 18.05 -10.60 16.93
C LEU A 181 16.99 -11.36 16.15
N ILE A 182 16.90 -11.10 14.85
CA ILE A 182 16.01 -11.82 13.94
C ILE A 182 16.87 -12.56 12.92
N ASP A 183 16.64 -13.87 12.81
CA ASP A 183 17.17 -14.70 11.74
C ASP A 183 16.37 -14.45 10.46
N LEU A 184 17.02 -13.95 9.41
CA LEU A 184 16.38 -13.76 8.11
C LEU A 184 16.41 -15.07 7.33
N PRO A 185 15.27 -15.49 6.74
CA PRO A 185 15.24 -16.63 5.85
C PRO A 185 16.12 -16.37 4.62
N SER A 186 16.77 -17.45 4.15
CA SER A 186 17.59 -17.52 2.95
C SER A 186 16.79 -17.27 1.68
#